data_AF-A0AAD5TVT2-F1
#
_entry.id   AF-A0AAD5TVT2-F1
#
_cell.length_a   1.000
_cell.length_b   1.000
_cell.length_c   1.000
_cell.angle_alpha   90.00
_cell.angle_beta   90.00
_cell.angle_gamma   90.00
#
_symmetry.space_group_name_H-M   'P 1'
#
loop_
_entity.id
_entity.type
_entity.pdbx_description
1 polymer ?
#
loop_
_entity_poly.entity_id
_entity_poly.type
_entity_poly.pdbx_seq_one_letter_code
_entity_poly.pdbx_strand_id
1 'polypeptide(L)'
;MIEAVGPEFLDSYFNSINKYLKLKTGIAVIQAITLPELRYADYCKKTDFIQKYIFPGGHCPSLTAITNAVFNGSNGYLVVDNVENIGPHYSKALRLWREKFDNSFEMKVLKNKKNLNEKAKDIGLDFRYDSTFKLKWDFYFSYCEAGFSSRSL
;
A
#
# COMPACT_ATOMS: atom_id res chain seq x y z
N MET A 1 2.96 1.19 8.07
CA MET A 1 1.69 0.55 7.68
C MET A 1 1.96 -0.90 7.35
N ILE A 2 0.98 -1.80 7.47
CA ILE A 2 1.20 -3.25 7.32
C ILE A 2 1.77 -3.61 5.93
N GLU A 3 1.49 -2.77 4.92
CA GLU A 3 1.96 -2.94 3.56
C GLU A 3 3.46 -2.72 3.38
N ALA A 4 4.14 -2.15 4.38
CA ALA A 4 5.59 -1.92 4.37
C ALA A 4 6.32 -2.87 5.33
N VAL A 5 5.63 -3.88 5.88
CA VAL A 5 6.19 -4.81 6.87
C VAL A 5 6.95 -5.95 6.19
N GLY A 6 6.40 -6.52 5.12
CA GLY A 6 6.93 -7.73 4.49
C GLY A 6 6.33 -9.02 5.10
N PRO A 7 6.20 -10.09 4.30
CA PRO A 7 5.49 -11.31 4.72
C PRO A 7 6.13 -12.00 5.92
N GLU A 8 7.46 -11.98 6.02
CA GLU A 8 8.23 -12.63 7.08
C GLU A 8 8.11 -11.93 8.45
N PHE A 9 7.60 -10.70 8.49
CA PHE A 9 7.52 -9.89 9.70
C PHE A 9 6.08 -9.66 10.19
N LEU A 10 5.07 -10.27 9.55
CA LEU A 10 3.66 -10.11 9.94
C LEU A 10 3.40 -10.55 11.40
N ASP A 11 3.97 -11.68 11.84
CA ASP A 11 3.82 -12.14 13.22
C ASP A 11 4.46 -11.16 14.21
N SER A 12 5.64 -10.61 13.87
CA SER A 12 6.32 -9.61 14.70
C SER A 12 5.53 -8.29 14.78
N TYR A 13 4.85 -7.92 13.70
CA TYR A 13 3.96 -6.76 13.67
C TYR A 13 2.79 -6.92 14.64
N PHE A 14 2.11 -8.07 14.63
CA PHE A 14 0.99 -8.33 15.56
C PHE A 14 1.45 -8.59 17.00
N ASN A 15 2.64 -9.16 17.20
CA ASN A 15 3.26 -9.23 18.53
C ASN A 15 3.49 -7.83 19.12
N SER A 16 3.96 -6.89 18.30
CA SER A 16 4.14 -5.50 18.72
C SER A 16 2.81 -4.87 19.13
N ILE A 17 1.75 -5.05 18.34
CA ILE A 17 0.40 -4.58 18.68
C ILE A 17 -0.07 -5.18 20.01
N ASN A 18 0.03 -6.50 20.18
CA ASN A 18 -0.36 -7.20 21.40
C ASN A 18 0.38 -6.65 22.63
N LYS A 19 1.69 -6.41 22.52
CA LYS A 19 2.53 -5.88 23.60
C LYS A 19 2.13 -4.48 24.06
N TYR A 20 1.71 -3.61 23.13
CA TYR A 20 1.41 -2.22 23.43
C TYR A 20 -0.08 -1.94 23.70
N LEU A 21 -0.97 -2.87 23.37
CA LEU A 21 -2.38 -2.77 23.72
C LEU A 21 -2.61 -3.00 25.21
N LYS A 22 -3.61 -2.31 25.76
CA LYS A 22 -4.09 -2.57 27.12
C LYS A 22 -4.76 -3.94 27.16
N LEU A 23 -4.29 -4.82 28.05
CA LEU A 23 -4.73 -6.23 28.12
C LEU A 23 -6.25 -6.42 28.23
N LYS A 24 -6.97 -5.51 28.90
CA LYS A 24 -8.42 -5.67 29.19
C LYS A 24 -9.36 -4.86 28.29
N THR A 25 -8.86 -3.81 27.65
CA THR A 25 -9.70 -2.81 26.97
C THR A 25 -9.10 -2.29 25.66
N GLY A 26 -7.95 -2.81 25.27
CA GLY A 26 -7.28 -2.42 24.04
C GLY A 26 -8.06 -2.86 22.81
N ILE A 27 -8.23 -1.95 21.87
CA ILE A 27 -8.79 -2.22 20.55
C ILE A 27 -7.80 -1.65 19.53
N ALA A 28 -7.47 -2.44 18.52
CA ALA A 28 -6.72 -1.98 17.36
C ALA A 28 -7.59 -2.09 16.11
N VAL A 29 -7.52 -1.08 15.26
CA VAL A 29 -8.12 -1.09 13.93
C VAL A 29 -6.99 -1.05 12.92
N ILE A 30 -6.87 -2.10 12.12
CA ILE A 30 -5.87 -2.21 11.07
C ILE A 30 -6.57 -2.07 9.73
N GLN A 31 -6.25 -1.01 9.00
CA GLN A 31 -6.66 -0.84 7.61
C GLN A 31 -5.50 -1.28 6.71
N ALA A 32 -5.80 -2.15 5.75
CA ALA A 32 -4.80 -2.73 4.86
C ALA A 32 -5.33 -2.84 3.43
N ILE A 33 -4.45 -2.63 2.45
CA ILE A 33 -4.64 -3.20 1.11
C ILE A 33 -4.32 -4.69 1.19
N THR A 34 -5.21 -5.53 0.65
CA THR A 34 -5.05 -6.99 0.66
C THR A 34 -5.04 -7.53 -0.77
N LEU A 35 -4.58 -8.76 -0.94
CA LEU A 35 -4.65 -9.48 -2.22
C LEU A 35 -5.54 -10.72 -2.12
N PRO A 36 -6.22 -11.11 -3.22
CA PRO A 36 -6.95 -12.38 -3.28
C PRO A 36 -6.03 -13.57 -3.03
N GLU A 37 -6.52 -14.55 -2.25
CA GLU A 37 -5.75 -15.73 -1.81
C GLU A 37 -5.07 -16.48 -2.97
N LEU A 38 -5.81 -16.67 -4.07
CA LEU A 38 -5.33 -17.39 -5.26
C LEU A 38 -4.04 -16.77 -5.83
N ARG A 39 -3.84 -15.46 -5.65
CA ARG A 39 -2.69 -14.72 -6.19
C ARG A 39 -1.56 -14.55 -5.18
N TYR A 40 -1.83 -14.75 -3.90
CA TYR A 40 -0.94 -14.33 -2.83
C TYR A 40 0.40 -15.08 -2.83
N ALA A 41 0.36 -16.40 -2.97
CA ALA A 41 1.58 -17.23 -2.98
C ALA A 41 2.53 -16.88 -4.14
N ASP A 42 1.97 -16.53 -5.31
CA ASP A 42 2.74 -16.10 -6.48
C ASP A 42 3.23 -14.67 -6.36
N TYR A 43 2.40 -13.78 -5.78
CA TYR A 43 2.75 -12.39 -5.50
C TYR A 43 3.98 -12.30 -4.58
N CYS A 44 4.06 -13.11 -3.52
CA CYS A 44 5.19 -13.10 -2.61
C CYS A 44 6.53 -13.51 -3.26
N LYS A 45 6.51 -14.13 -4.45
CA LYS A 45 7.71 -14.65 -5.13
C LYS A 45 8.19 -13.75 -6.27
N LYS A 46 7.40 -12.73 -6.66
CA LYS A 46 7.63 -11.95 -7.87
C LYS A 46 7.61 -10.47 -7.54
N THR A 47 8.52 -9.72 -8.16
CA THR A 47 8.49 -8.25 -8.13
C THR A 47 7.60 -7.73 -9.26
N ASP A 48 6.51 -7.05 -8.92
CA ASP A 48 5.63 -6.42 -9.90
C ASP A 48 6.02 -4.96 -10.21
N PHE A 49 5.24 -4.30 -11.08
CA PHE A 49 5.43 -2.89 -11.42
C PHE A 49 5.37 -1.97 -10.18
N ILE A 50 4.44 -2.22 -9.26
CA ILE A 50 4.24 -1.40 -8.07
C ILE A 50 5.47 -1.52 -7.17
N GLN A 51 5.91 -2.74 -6.89
CA GLN A 51 7.10 -2.97 -6.06
C GLN A 51 8.37 -2.43 -6.71
N LYS A 52 8.51 -2.53 -8.03
CA LYS A 52 9.71 -2.05 -8.71
C LYS A 52 9.81 -0.52 -8.78
N TYR A 53 8.69 0.17 -9.00
CA TYR A 53 8.72 1.58 -9.39
C TYR A 53 8.00 2.53 -8.43
N ILE A 54 7.10 2.03 -7.60
CA ILE A 54 6.17 2.84 -6.79
C ILE A 54 6.46 2.67 -5.30
N PHE A 55 6.38 1.42 -4.80
CA PHE A 55 6.61 1.06 -3.40
C PHE A 55 7.61 -0.09 -3.29
N PRO A 56 8.94 0.18 -3.40
CA PRO A 56 9.97 -0.82 -3.15
C PRO A 56 9.83 -1.47 -1.78
N GLY A 57 9.81 -2.81 -1.76
CA GLY A 57 9.56 -3.60 -0.54
C GLY A 57 8.09 -3.67 -0.11
N GLY A 58 7.17 -3.05 -0.85
CA GLY A 58 5.74 -3.11 -0.57
C GLY A 58 5.19 -4.53 -0.67
N HIS A 59 4.28 -4.86 0.24
CA HIS A 59 3.70 -6.19 0.40
C HIS A 59 2.22 -6.09 0.78
N CYS A 60 1.31 -6.56 -0.08
CA CYS A 60 -0.12 -6.66 0.24
C CYS A 60 -0.44 -8.08 0.75
N PRO A 61 -0.61 -8.29 2.07
CA PRO A 61 -0.95 -9.60 2.61
C PRO A 61 -2.35 -10.03 2.18
N SER A 62 -2.61 -11.34 2.10
CA SER A 62 -3.98 -11.84 1.98
C SER A 62 -4.70 -11.77 3.32
N LEU A 63 -6.03 -11.90 3.31
CA LEU A 63 -6.81 -11.91 4.56
C LEU A 63 -6.40 -13.08 5.45
N THR A 64 -6.16 -14.26 4.89
CA THR A 64 -5.69 -15.44 5.62
C THR A 64 -4.31 -15.20 6.22
N ALA A 65 -3.40 -14.55 5.48
CA ALA A 65 -2.09 -14.20 6.00
C ALA A 65 -2.19 -13.25 7.21
N ILE A 66 -3.08 -12.24 7.13
CA ILE A 66 -3.35 -11.33 8.25
C ILE A 66 -3.91 -12.10 9.46
N THR A 67 -4.97 -12.89 9.29
CA THR A 67 -5.63 -13.57 10.41
C THR A 67 -4.73 -14.60 11.08
N ASN A 68 -3.92 -15.33 10.29
CA ASN A 68 -2.91 -16.24 10.84
C ASN A 68 -1.85 -15.47 11.64
N ALA A 69 -1.38 -14.33 11.12
CA ALA A 69 -0.38 -13.53 11.82
C ALA A 69 -0.92 -12.85 13.08
N VAL A 70 -2.21 -12.47 13.11
CA VAL A 70 -2.90 -12.02 14.33
C VAL A 70 -2.82 -13.12 15.39
N PHE A 71 -3.20 -14.35 15.03
CA PHE A 71 -3.19 -15.47 15.96
C PHE A 71 -1.77 -15.81 16.44
N ASN A 72 -0.83 -16.02 15.51
CA ASN A 72 0.54 -16.40 15.81
C ASN A 72 1.28 -15.30 16.59
N GLY A 73 1.27 -14.07 16.08
CA GLY A 73 1.99 -12.94 16.67
C GLY A 73 1.49 -12.58 18.06
N SER A 74 0.21 -12.80 18.33
CA SER A 74 -0.36 -12.56 19.65
C SER A 74 -0.37 -13.77 20.58
N ASN A 75 0.06 -14.96 20.13
CA ASN A 75 -0.18 -16.23 20.85
C ASN A 75 -1.66 -16.46 21.20
N GLY A 76 -2.57 -16.10 20.30
CA GLY A 76 -4.02 -16.25 20.46
C GLY A 76 -4.69 -15.23 21.39
N TYR A 77 -3.99 -14.21 21.87
CA TYR A 77 -4.56 -13.17 22.74
C TYR A 77 -5.36 -12.10 21.98
N LEU A 78 -5.00 -11.81 20.72
CA LEU A 78 -5.77 -10.91 19.87
C LEU A 78 -6.85 -11.70 19.13
N VAL A 79 -8.08 -11.21 19.22
CA VAL A 79 -9.25 -11.78 18.54
C VAL A 79 -9.72 -10.82 17.45
N VAL A 80 -10.04 -11.36 16.28
CA VAL A 80 -10.64 -10.59 15.19
C VAL A 80 -12.12 -10.40 15.49
N ASP A 81 -12.51 -9.17 15.77
CA ASP A 81 -13.90 -8.81 16.08
C ASP A 81 -14.73 -8.54 14.82
N ASN A 82 -14.18 -7.77 13.86
CA ASN A 82 -14.86 -7.41 12.63
C ASN A 82 -13.88 -7.33 11.44
N VAL A 83 -14.37 -7.66 10.25
CA VAL A 83 -13.66 -7.49 8.98
C VAL A 83 -14.60 -6.82 7.98
N GLU A 84 -14.21 -5.64 7.50
CA GLU A 84 -14.99 -4.87 6.52
C GLU A 84 -14.19 -4.69 5.23
N ASN A 85 -14.79 -5.04 4.09
CA ASN A 85 -14.18 -4.81 2.79
C ASN A 85 -14.61 -3.44 2.23
N ILE A 86 -13.69 -2.47 2.34
CA ILE A 86 -13.86 -1.11 1.80
C ILE A 86 -13.16 -0.89 0.44
N GLY A 87 -12.65 -1.96 -0.19
CA GLY A 87 -11.93 -1.90 -1.47
C GLY A 87 -12.66 -1.15 -2.59
N PRO A 88 -13.99 -1.31 -2.78
CA PRO A 88 -14.73 -0.57 -3.80
C PRO A 88 -14.60 0.96 -3.68
N HIS A 89 -14.45 1.49 -2.46
CA HIS A 89 -14.27 2.94 -2.26
C HIS A 89 -12.89 3.42 -2.76
N TYR A 90 -11.88 2.54 -2.77
CA TYR A 90 -10.53 2.87 -3.20
C TYR A 90 -10.47 3.18 -4.70
N SER A 91 -11.25 2.48 -5.53
CA SER A 91 -11.34 2.77 -6.97
C SER A 91 -11.68 4.23 -7.26
N LYS A 92 -12.70 4.78 -6.57
CA LYS A 92 -13.11 6.18 -6.68
C LYS A 92 -12.01 7.13 -6.22
N ALA A 93 -11.31 6.79 -5.13
CA ALA A 93 -10.20 7.61 -4.64
C ALA A 93 -9.08 7.70 -5.68
N LEU A 94 -8.68 6.57 -6.27
CA LEU A 94 -7.62 6.51 -7.29
C LEU A 94 -7.97 7.33 -8.53
N ARG A 95 -9.23 7.25 -9.01
CA ARG A 95 -9.70 8.08 -10.12
C ARG A 95 -9.58 9.57 -9.82
N LEU A 96 -10.10 10.01 -8.67
CA LEU A 96 -10.06 11.42 -8.27
C LEU A 96 -8.62 11.91 -8.07
N TRP A 97 -7.72 11.06 -7.58
CA TRP A 97 -6.30 11.39 -7.47
C TRP A 97 -5.63 11.52 -8.83
N ARG A 98 -5.95 10.62 -9.78
CA ARG A 98 -5.47 10.69 -11.16
C ARG A 98 -5.89 11.99 -11.85
N GLU A 99 -7.19 12.30 -11.82
CA GLU A 99 -7.73 13.52 -12.41
C GLU A 99 -7.07 14.77 -11.82
N LYS A 100 -6.90 14.81 -10.50
CA LYS A 100 -6.24 15.93 -9.82
C LYS A 100 -4.75 16.00 -10.15
N PHE A 101 -4.08 14.85 -10.27
CA PHE A 101 -2.68 14.78 -10.68
C PHE A 101 -2.50 15.34 -12.08
N ASP A 102 -3.29 14.88 -13.05
CA ASP A 102 -3.23 15.35 -14.44
C ASP A 102 -3.48 16.85 -14.56
N ASN A 103 -4.55 17.35 -13.94
CA ASN A 103 -4.92 18.76 -13.99
C ASN A 103 -3.91 19.69 -13.30
N SER A 104 -3.11 19.16 -12.36
CA SER A 104 -2.13 19.95 -11.63
C SER A 104 -0.69 19.77 -12.13
N PHE A 105 -0.44 18.79 -12.99
CA PHE A 105 0.92 18.41 -13.38
C PHE A 105 1.67 19.56 -14.06
N GLU A 106 1.07 20.17 -15.08
CA GLU A 106 1.71 21.27 -15.81
C GLU A 106 1.89 22.51 -14.91
N MET A 107 0.81 22.93 -14.25
CA MET A 107 0.80 24.18 -13.48
C MET A 107 1.63 24.13 -12.20
N LYS A 108 1.77 22.96 -11.56
CA LYS A 108 2.44 22.82 -10.27
C LYS A 108 3.75 22.04 -10.35
N VAL A 109 3.77 20.92 -11.07
CA VAL A 109 4.94 20.03 -11.10
C VAL A 109 5.96 20.55 -12.11
N LEU A 110 5.57 20.78 -13.36
CA LEU A 110 6.51 21.23 -14.39
C LEU A 110 7.04 22.64 -14.14
N LYS A 111 6.19 23.58 -13.70
CA LYS A 111 6.64 24.94 -13.33
C LYS A 111 7.66 24.96 -12.18
N ASN A 112 7.57 24.01 -11.25
CA ASN A 112 8.50 23.91 -10.12
C ASN A 112 9.57 22.82 -10.29
N LYS A 113 9.70 22.24 -11.49
CA LYS A 113 10.52 21.06 -11.76
C LYS A 113 11.96 21.18 -11.25
N LYS A 114 12.59 22.35 -11.43
CA LYS A 114 13.97 22.58 -10.98
C LYS A 114 14.12 22.39 -9.47
N ASN A 115 13.31 23.12 -8.70
CA ASN A 115 13.28 23.03 -7.23
C ASN A 115 12.92 21.62 -6.76
N LEU A 116 11.93 20.99 -7.38
CA LEU A 116 11.52 19.62 -7.03
C LEU A 116 12.65 18.60 -7.29
N ASN A 117 13.35 18.71 -8.42
CA ASN A 117 14.50 17.85 -8.73
C ASN A 117 15.69 18.10 -7.79
N GLU A 118 15.95 19.35 -7.39
CA GLU A 118 16.99 19.69 -6.41
C GLU A 118 16.66 19.05 -5.06
N LYS A 119 15.44 19.24 -4.54
CA LYS A 119 14.98 18.58 -3.31
C LYS A 119 15.03 17.06 -3.37
N ALA A 120 14.71 16.47 -4.52
CA ALA A 120 14.81 15.03 -4.70
C ALA A 120 16.26 14.55 -4.54
N LYS A 121 17.22 15.26 -5.14
CA LYS A 121 18.65 14.96 -4.97
C LYS A 121 19.12 15.08 -3.53
N ASP A 122 18.61 16.06 -2.78
CA ASP A 122 18.97 16.26 -1.37
C ASP A 122 18.62 15.04 -0.50
N ILE A 123 17.56 14.31 -0.85
CA ILE A 123 17.15 13.07 -0.19
C ILE A 123 17.63 11.80 -0.91
N GLY A 124 18.61 11.93 -1.82
CA GLY A 124 19.23 10.80 -2.51
C GLY A 124 18.37 10.16 -3.61
N LEU A 125 17.30 10.83 -4.05
CA LEU A 125 16.45 10.36 -5.14
C LEU A 125 16.99 10.84 -6.50
N ASP A 126 17.45 9.90 -7.33
CA ASP A 126 17.78 10.16 -8.75
C ASP A 126 16.50 10.17 -9.61
N PHE A 127 15.55 11.03 -9.24
CA PHE A 127 14.27 11.16 -9.92
C PHE A 127 14.15 12.48 -10.67
N ARG A 128 13.50 12.43 -11.83
CA ARG A 128 13.19 13.60 -12.65
C ARG A 128 11.69 13.75 -12.76
N TYR A 129 11.18 14.92 -12.41
CA TYR A 129 9.79 15.27 -12.66
C TYR A 129 9.61 15.65 -14.14
N ASP A 130 9.40 14.65 -14.99
CA ASP A 130 9.24 14.80 -16.45
C ASP A 130 8.05 14.00 -16.99
N SER A 131 7.94 13.89 -18.32
CA SER A 131 6.87 13.14 -18.98
C SER A 131 6.90 11.66 -18.61
N THR A 132 8.07 11.05 -18.43
CA THR A 132 8.21 9.66 -17.99
C THR A 132 7.66 9.47 -16.58
N PHE A 133 7.93 10.42 -15.68
CA PHE A 133 7.33 10.42 -14.35
C PHE A 133 5.80 10.54 -14.41
N LYS A 134 5.27 11.44 -15.26
CA LYS A 134 3.83 11.58 -15.46
C LYS A 134 3.19 10.27 -15.92
N LEU A 135 3.76 9.65 -16.96
CA LEU A 135 3.25 8.39 -17.52
C LEU A 135 3.27 7.25 -16.50
N LYS A 136 4.33 7.17 -15.68
CA LYS A 136 4.44 6.17 -14.62
C LYS A 136 3.33 6.32 -13.58
N TRP A 137 3.03 7.56 -13.15
CA TRP A 137 1.95 7.81 -12.20
C TRP A 137 0.55 7.68 -12.78
N ASP A 138 0.35 8.09 -14.02
CA ASP A 138 -0.91 7.84 -14.72
C ASP A 138 -1.19 6.34 -14.84
N PHE A 139 -0.17 5.56 -15.21
CA PHE A 139 -0.28 4.11 -15.28
C PHE A 139 -0.56 3.49 -13.90
N TYR A 140 0.15 3.92 -12.85
CA TYR A 140 -0.10 3.45 -11.49
C TYR A 140 -1.56 3.68 -11.05
N PHE A 141 -2.07 4.91 -11.19
CA PHE A 141 -3.44 5.20 -10.79
C PHE A 141 -4.45 4.38 -11.59
N SER A 142 -4.27 4.30 -12.92
CA SER A 142 -5.17 3.56 -13.81
C SER A 142 -5.15 2.06 -13.52
N TYR A 143 -3.97 1.48 -13.32
CA TYR A 143 -3.78 0.07 -13.01
C TYR A 143 -4.45 -0.30 -11.68
N CYS A 144 -4.21 0.49 -10.63
CA CYS A 144 -4.83 0.26 -9.33
C CYS A 144 -6.34 0.48 -9.37
N GLU A 145 -6.82 1.53 -10.05
CA GLU A 145 -8.27 1.79 -10.20
C GLU A 145 -8.96 0.61 -10.85
N ALA A 146 -8.41 0.12 -11.97
CA ALA A 146 -8.93 -1.05 -12.66
C ALA A 146 -8.87 -2.30 -11.78
N GLY A 147 -7.78 -2.49 -11.05
CA GLY A 147 -7.60 -3.63 -10.14
C GLY A 147 -8.68 -3.70 -9.05
N PHE A 148 -8.90 -2.60 -8.33
CA PHE A 148 -9.94 -2.53 -7.30
C PHE A 148 -11.35 -2.58 -7.90
N SER A 149 -11.59 -1.94 -9.05
CA SER A 149 -12.91 -1.95 -9.71
C SER A 149 -13.30 -3.34 -10.20
N SER A 150 -12.33 -4.11 -10.68
CA SER A 150 -12.51 -5.49 -11.14
C SER A 150 -12.43 -6.53 -10.02
N ARG A 151 -12.13 -6.11 -8.78
CA ARG A 151 -11.87 -7.00 -7.63
C ARG A 151 -10.74 -8.01 -7.91
N SER A 152 -9.80 -7.62 -8.77
CA SER A 152 -8.62 -8.42 -9.05
C SER A 152 -7.45 -8.04 -8.15
N LEU A 153 -7.43 -6.79 -7.66
CA LEU A 153 -6.63 -6.32 -6.52
C LEU A 153 -7.55 -6.16 -5.31
#